data_AF-A0A9X8D0B3-F1
#
_entry.id   AF-A0A9X8D0B3-F1
#
_cell.length_a   1.000
_cell.length_b   1.000
_cell.length_c   1.000
_cell.angle_alpha   90.00
_cell.angle_beta   90.00
_cell.angle_gamma   90.00
#
_symmetry.space_group_name_H-M   'P 1'
#
loop_
_entity.id
_entity.type
_entity.pdbx_description
1 polymer ?
#
loop_
_entity_poly.entity_id
_entity_poly.type
_entity_poly.pdbx_seq_one_letter_code
_entity_poly.pdbx_strand_id
1 'polypeptide(L)'
;MSAVIDQVLEAPPATGSWRRPGIEKVAPAFVFARSAEGFWRTGAVASAGWIALGLLTVYWPNKAVGFSDWAYTDEFGIAAIAIGVVLLVVALLGTRAGRVARTLRPAGPWLVALPVLFALWEIATAKLALLPTPFFAPPQSLIETYIDDWRRLGESLAHSARLLGHGFVLGALAGFLTGVTIGWSRIAGYWVHPVLRFVGPVPASALLPLAFFFFPSSYAAAVFLIALATGFPVAVLTWSGVAGVNRNYYDVARTMGASERFLVLRVAIPAALPQVFVGLFMGLGAAFSVLVTAEMMGVKAGLGFYLSWAQGWASYSNMYAALIVMALLCSGLITLLFKVRDRVLSWQKGTVKW
;
A
#
# COMPACT_ATOMS: atom_id res chain seq x y z
N MET A 1 9.99 17.75 -44.93
CA MET A 1 10.62 16.59 -44.27
C MET A 1 11.92 16.19 -44.98
N SER A 2 12.79 17.16 -45.32
CA SER A 2 14.05 16.94 -46.05
C SER A 2 15.21 17.79 -45.53
N ALA A 3 15.00 18.64 -44.52
CA ALA A 3 16.03 19.54 -43.97
C ALA A 3 16.56 19.10 -42.59
N VAL A 4 16.01 18.01 -42.03
CA VAL A 4 16.41 17.47 -40.70
C VAL A 4 17.33 16.25 -40.84
N ILE A 5 17.44 15.67 -42.03
CA ILE A 5 18.26 14.46 -42.28
C ILE A 5 19.71 14.83 -42.60
N ASP A 6 19.96 15.98 -43.23
CA ASP A 6 21.32 16.37 -43.64
C ASP A 6 22.20 16.89 -42.49
N GLN A 7 21.61 17.27 -41.35
CA GLN A 7 22.37 17.72 -40.18
C GLN A 7 23.01 16.58 -39.35
N VAL A 8 22.70 15.31 -39.66
CA VAL A 8 23.21 14.15 -38.90
C VAL A 8 24.45 13.51 -39.56
N LEU A 9 24.82 13.88 -40.79
CA LEU A 9 25.86 13.20 -41.56
C LEU A 9 27.21 13.91 -41.69
N GLU A 10 27.42 15.09 -41.09
CA GLU A 10 28.73 15.74 -41.06
C GLU A 10 29.40 15.59 -39.70
N ALA A 11 30.06 14.44 -39.48
CA ALA A 11 31.06 14.29 -38.43
C ALA A 11 32.47 14.35 -39.06
N PRO A 12 33.37 15.26 -38.62
CA PRO A 12 34.73 15.34 -39.14
C PRO A 12 35.61 14.16 -38.66
N PRO A 13 36.69 13.82 -39.41
CA PRO A 13 37.48 12.61 -39.18
C PRO A 13 38.26 12.65 -37.86
N ALA A 14 38.26 11.51 -37.17
CA ALA A 14 38.93 11.31 -35.89
C ALA A 14 40.46 11.36 -36.01
N THR A 15 41.06 12.48 -35.65
CA THR A 15 42.48 12.57 -35.28
C THR A 15 42.59 13.22 -33.89
N GLY A 16 43.25 12.54 -32.95
CA GLY A 16 43.64 13.16 -31.67
C GLY A 16 43.32 12.35 -30.42
N SER A 17 44.34 11.62 -29.94
CA SER A 17 44.62 11.26 -28.54
C SER A 17 43.44 10.99 -27.57
N TRP A 18 43.30 9.72 -27.17
CA TRP A 18 42.53 9.29 -26.01
C TRP A 18 43.14 9.82 -24.69
N ARG A 19 42.89 11.08 -24.34
CA ARG A 19 42.92 11.53 -22.94
C ARG A 19 41.50 11.50 -22.41
N ARG A 20 41.24 10.59 -21.47
CA ARG A 20 39.99 10.54 -20.72
C ARG A 20 39.78 11.91 -20.06
N PRO A 21 38.69 12.65 -20.37
CA PRO A 21 38.30 13.76 -19.51
C PRO A 21 37.96 13.13 -18.16
N GLY A 22 38.61 13.59 -17.10
CA GLY A 22 38.27 13.19 -15.74
C GLY A 22 36.79 13.48 -15.54
N ILE A 23 35.99 12.43 -15.42
CA ILE A 23 34.63 12.54 -14.90
C ILE A 23 34.82 12.87 -13.42
N GLU A 24 34.98 14.15 -13.11
CA GLU A 24 34.63 14.66 -11.80
C GLU A 24 33.18 14.23 -11.59
N LYS A 25 33.01 13.25 -10.70
CA LYS A 25 31.71 12.89 -10.16
C LYS A 25 31.17 14.14 -9.48
N VAL A 26 30.46 14.98 -10.22
CA VAL A 26 29.51 15.92 -9.63
C VAL A 26 28.38 15.05 -9.12
N ALA A 27 28.60 14.46 -7.94
CA ALA A 27 27.53 13.92 -7.14
C ALA A 27 26.50 15.04 -6.97
N PRO A 28 25.19 14.79 -7.15
CA PRO A 28 24.21 15.74 -6.66
C PRO A 28 24.47 15.87 -5.17
N ALA A 29 25.05 16.99 -4.78
CA ALA A 29 25.27 17.37 -3.41
C ALA A 29 23.92 17.71 -2.80
N PHE A 30 23.06 16.70 -2.62
CA PHE A 30 22.14 16.70 -1.49
C PHE A 30 23.00 16.57 -0.25
N VAL A 31 23.62 17.69 0.12
CA VAL A 31 24.08 17.93 1.47
C VAL A 31 22.81 17.99 2.32
N PHE A 32 22.28 16.81 2.68
CA PHE A 32 21.75 16.68 4.01
C PHE A 32 22.95 16.90 4.91
N ALA A 33 23.18 18.16 5.27
CA ALA A 33 23.93 18.46 6.46
C ALA A 33 23.32 17.55 7.53
N ARG A 34 24.09 16.56 7.99
CA ARG A 34 23.79 15.90 9.26
C ARG A 34 23.98 16.99 10.29
N SER A 35 22.99 17.87 10.44
CA SER A 35 22.98 18.76 11.55
C SER A 35 22.84 17.85 12.76
N ALA A 36 23.90 17.85 13.56
CA ALA A 36 23.86 17.37 14.93
C ALA A 36 22.98 18.34 15.74
N GLU A 37 21.75 18.61 15.28
CA GLU A 37 20.80 19.41 16.01
C GLU A 37 20.11 18.50 17.02
N GLY A 38 20.55 18.66 18.26
CA GLY A 38 19.89 18.11 19.43
C GLY A 38 18.44 18.56 19.55
N PHE A 39 18.03 19.64 18.87
CA PHE A 39 16.65 20.12 18.82
C PHE A 39 15.96 19.74 17.50
N TRP A 40 14.75 19.17 17.58
CA TRP A 40 13.98 18.78 16.40
C TRP A 40 12.88 19.81 16.09
N ARG A 41 13.21 20.82 15.27
CA ARG A 41 12.33 21.95 14.93
C ARG A 41 10.96 21.51 14.38
N THR A 42 10.92 20.55 13.47
CA THR A 42 9.66 20.06 12.90
C THR A 42 8.80 19.32 13.93
N GLY A 43 9.44 18.66 14.92
CA GLY A 43 8.73 18.07 16.06
C GLY A 43 8.10 19.11 16.99
N ALA A 44 8.76 20.26 17.19
CA ALA A 44 8.22 21.36 17.98
C ALA A 44 7.00 22.00 17.29
N VAL A 45 7.05 22.18 15.97
CA VAL A 45 5.89 22.66 15.18
C VAL A 45 4.74 21.65 15.23
N ALA A 46 5.02 20.35 15.13
CA ALA A 46 4.01 19.30 15.25
C ALA A 46 3.36 19.33 16.64
N SER A 47 4.17 19.43 17.70
CA SER A 47 3.71 19.56 19.08
C SER A 47 2.77 20.76 19.25
N ALA A 48 3.16 21.93 18.76
CA ALA A 48 2.32 23.13 18.80
C ALA A 48 0.98 22.92 18.07
N GLY A 49 0.99 22.25 16.92
CA GLY A 49 -0.23 21.92 16.17
C GLY A 49 -1.17 20.99 16.95
N TRP A 50 -0.64 19.94 17.58
CA TRP A 50 -1.43 19.00 18.39
C TRP A 50 -1.99 19.62 19.68
N ILE A 51 -1.20 20.47 20.35
CA ILE A 51 -1.67 21.23 21.52
C ILE A 51 -2.76 22.23 21.08
N ALA A 52 -2.56 22.94 19.98
CA ALA A 52 -3.55 23.88 19.45
C ALA A 52 -4.86 23.18 19.08
N LEU A 53 -4.81 22.00 18.46
CA LEU A 53 -5.98 21.16 18.19
C LEU A 53 -6.72 20.85 19.49
N GLY A 54 -6.05 20.29 20.49
CA GLY A 54 -6.74 19.90 21.71
C GLY A 54 -7.26 21.07 22.54
N LEU A 55 -6.56 22.21 22.55
CA LEU A 55 -7.09 23.46 23.13
C LEU A 55 -8.33 23.94 22.37
N LEU A 56 -8.32 23.88 21.04
CA LEU A 56 -9.50 24.22 20.23
C LEU A 56 -10.68 23.31 20.56
N THR A 57 -10.44 22.00 20.70
CA THR A 57 -11.48 21.02 21.01
C THR A 57 -12.13 21.29 22.37
N VAL A 58 -11.31 21.55 23.41
CA VAL A 58 -11.77 21.72 24.80
C VAL A 58 -12.39 23.10 25.05
N TYR A 59 -11.79 24.18 24.52
CA TYR A 59 -12.24 25.54 24.83
C TYR A 59 -13.34 26.06 23.91
N TRP A 60 -13.45 25.54 22.68
CA TRP A 60 -14.52 25.94 21.77
C TRP A 60 -15.70 24.98 21.94
N PRO A 61 -16.87 25.42 22.46
CA PRO A 61 -18.02 24.54 22.61
C PRO A 61 -18.56 24.07 21.26
N ASN A 62 -18.99 22.81 21.18
CA ASN A 62 -19.62 22.25 19.99
C ASN A 62 -20.97 22.94 19.72
N LYS A 63 -21.30 23.15 18.45
CA LYS A 63 -22.62 23.66 18.07
C LYS A 63 -23.61 22.51 18.11
N ALA A 64 -24.64 22.63 18.94
CA ALA A 64 -25.71 21.64 19.02
C ALA A 64 -26.50 21.59 17.71
N VAL A 65 -26.45 20.44 17.02
CA VAL A 65 -27.24 20.17 15.82
C VAL A 65 -28.07 18.92 16.07
N GLY A 66 -29.38 19.09 16.28
CA GLY A 66 -30.28 17.98 16.60
C GLY A 66 -29.95 17.34 17.97
N PHE A 67 -29.83 16.01 18.00
CA PHE A 67 -29.53 15.21 19.22
C PHE A 67 -28.03 14.88 19.39
N SER A 68 -27.13 15.57 18.68
CA SER A 68 -25.71 15.25 18.69
C SER A 68 -25.00 15.89 19.90
N ASP A 69 -24.98 15.18 21.02
CA ASP A 69 -24.01 15.41 22.09
C ASP A 69 -22.86 14.41 21.92
N TRP A 70 -21.67 14.92 21.57
CA TRP A 70 -20.52 14.07 21.27
C TRP A 70 -19.77 13.76 22.58
N ALA A 71 -20.09 12.60 23.17
CA ALA A 71 -19.65 12.20 24.52
C ALA A 71 -18.13 12.29 24.74
N TYR A 72 -17.32 12.01 23.72
CA TYR A 72 -15.85 11.93 23.84
C TYR A 72 -15.10 13.19 23.37
N THR A 73 -15.72 14.37 23.42
CA THR A 73 -15.08 15.62 22.96
C THR A 73 -13.89 15.99 23.84
N ASP A 74 -14.03 15.90 25.16
CA ASP A 74 -12.97 16.28 26.10
C ASP A 74 -11.80 15.27 26.04
N GLU A 75 -12.11 13.98 25.94
CA GLU A 75 -11.14 12.90 25.81
C GLU A 75 -10.34 13.04 24.51
N PHE A 76 -10.98 13.42 23.40
CA PHE A 76 -10.28 13.71 22.15
C PHE A 76 -9.31 14.90 22.31
N GLY A 77 -9.76 15.98 22.94
CA GLY A 77 -8.93 17.16 23.18
C GLY A 77 -7.74 16.86 24.10
N ILE A 78 -7.97 16.11 25.18
CA ILE A 78 -6.92 15.67 26.12
C ILE A 78 -5.92 14.75 25.42
N ALA A 79 -6.39 13.81 24.59
CA ALA A 79 -5.52 12.93 23.81
C ALA A 79 -4.64 13.72 22.82
N ALA A 80 -5.21 14.73 22.15
CA ALA A 80 -4.46 15.61 21.25
C ALA A 80 -3.37 16.40 22.00
N ILE A 81 -3.69 16.97 23.17
CA ILE A 81 -2.71 17.66 24.03
C ILE A 81 -1.61 16.68 24.48
N ALA A 82 -1.98 15.47 24.91
CA ALA A 82 -1.02 14.45 25.35
C ALA A 82 -0.03 14.08 24.23
N ILE A 83 -0.50 13.89 22.99
CA ILE A 83 0.35 13.68 21.81
C ILE A 83 1.28 14.87 21.61
N GLY A 84 0.74 16.09 21.70
CA GLY A 84 1.52 17.32 21.60
C GLY A 84 2.62 17.42 22.65
N VAL A 85 2.34 17.08 23.91
CA VAL A 85 3.33 17.07 25.01
C VAL A 85 4.41 16.01 24.76
N VAL A 86 4.04 14.80 24.34
CA VAL A 86 5.01 13.75 24.01
C VAL A 86 5.93 14.19 22.86
N LEU A 87 5.38 14.80 21.80
CA LEU A 87 6.17 15.35 20.70
C LEU A 87 7.08 16.49 21.15
N LEU A 88 6.65 17.33 22.10
CA LEU A 88 7.48 18.38 22.69
C LEU A 88 8.68 17.79 23.42
N VAL A 89 8.44 16.77 24.26
CA VAL A 89 9.50 16.07 25.01
C VAL A 89 10.49 15.44 24.05
N VAL A 90 10.02 14.75 23.00
CA VAL A 90 10.90 14.18 21.97
C VAL A 90 11.66 15.27 21.19
N ALA A 91 11.04 16.41 20.93
CA ALA A 91 11.66 17.52 20.22
C ALA A 91 12.77 18.20 21.03
N LEU A 92 12.55 18.35 22.34
CA LEU A 92 13.50 18.93 23.30
C LEU A 92 14.67 17.98 23.61
N LEU A 93 14.40 16.68 23.76
CA LEU A 93 15.42 15.66 23.99
C LEU A 93 16.23 15.35 22.72
N GLY A 94 15.64 15.57 21.54
CA GLY A 94 16.12 15.22 20.20
C GLY A 94 17.05 14.01 20.12
N THR A 95 18.37 14.18 20.07
CA THR A 95 19.29 13.03 19.92
C THR A 95 19.35 12.12 21.15
N ARG A 96 19.02 12.63 22.35
CA ARG A 96 18.93 11.85 23.59
C ARG A 96 17.70 10.95 23.65
N ALA A 97 16.65 11.24 22.88
CA ALA A 97 15.49 10.36 22.72
C ALA A 97 15.77 9.10 21.88
N GLY A 98 17.02 8.89 21.44
CA GLY A 98 17.55 7.60 21.03
C GLY A 98 16.85 6.97 19.82
N ARG A 99 16.09 5.89 20.04
CA ARG A 99 15.39 5.14 18.97
C ARG A 99 14.11 5.85 18.53
N VAL A 100 13.40 6.51 19.45
CA VAL A 100 12.10 7.17 19.18
C VAL A 100 12.27 8.36 18.25
N ALA A 101 13.24 9.24 18.51
CA ALA A 101 13.52 10.37 17.63
C ALA A 101 13.99 9.95 16.23
N ARG A 102 14.71 8.82 16.09
CA ARG A 102 15.13 8.31 14.78
C ARG A 102 13.96 7.81 13.94
N THR A 103 12.93 7.24 14.56
CA THR A 103 11.73 6.77 13.86
C THR A 103 10.76 7.91 13.54
N LEU A 104 10.64 8.91 14.42
CA LEU A 104 9.67 10.01 14.25
C LEU A 104 10.19 11.16 13.36
N ARG A 105 11.50 11.42 13.32
CA ARG A 105 12.09 12.50 12.51
C ARG A 105 11.69 12.44 11.02
N PRO A 106 11.75 11.28 10.33
CA PRO A 106 11.28 11.16 8.94
C PRO A 106 9.78 11.45 8.77
N ALA A 107 8.97 11.19 9.79
CA ALA A 107 7.53 11.44 9.78
C ALA A 107 7.16 12.89 10.17
N GLY A 108 8.13 13.76 10.44
CA GLY A 108 7.91 15.13 10.92
C GLY A 108 6.89 15.94 10.11
N PRO A 109 6.98 16.01 8.77
CA PRO A 109 5.99 16.75 7.97
C PRO A 109 4.56 16.21 8.12
N TRP A 110 4.39 14.89 8.19
CA TRP A 110 3.09 14.26 8.41
C TRP A 110 2.53 14.53 9.80
N LEU A 111 3.39 14.56 10.82
CA LEU A 111 2.99 14.90 12.19
C LEU A 111 2.54 16.35 12.35
N VAL A 112 2.94 17.25 11.45
CA VAL A 112 2.43 18.63 11.36
C VAL A 112 1.12 18.68 10.56
N ALA A 113 1.04 17.93 9.46
CA ALA A 113 -0.14 17.95 8.59
C ALA A 113 -1.40 17.34 9.26
N LEU A 114 -1.23 16.29 10.07
CA LEU A 114 -2.33 15.60 10.74
C LEU A 114 -3.16 16.48 11.69
N PRO A 115 -2.58 17.23 12.65
CA PRO A 115 -3.38 18.07 13.54
C PRO A 115 -4.09 19.21 12.79
N VAL A 116 -3.48 19.73 11.73
CA VAL A 116 -4.14 20.72 10.86
C VAL A 116 -5.35 20.11 10.16
N LEU A 117 -5.21 18.90 9.60
CA LEU A 117 -6.31 18.18 8.96
C LEU A 117 -7.46 17.90 9.95
N PHE A 118 -7.14 17.40 11.16
CA PHE A 118 -8.14 17.14 12.19
C PHE A 118 -8.81 18.43 12.67
N ALA A 119 -8.06 19.52 12.84
CA ALA A 119 -8.63 20.82 13.22
C ALA A 119 -9.60 21.32 12.15
N LEU A 120 -9.21 21.29 10.88
CA LEU A 120 -10.09 21.70 9.78
C LEU A 120 -11.35 20.84 9.71
N TRP A 121 -11.22 19.52 9.91
CA TRP A 121 -12.36 18.60 9.92
C TRP A 121 -13.30 18.87 11.10
N GLU A 122 -12.76 19.00 12.32
CA GLU A 122 -13.56 19.29 13.53
C GLU A 122 -14.25 20.65 13.45
N ILE A 123 -13.53 21.69 12.98
CA ILE A 123 -14.09 23.03 12.80
C ILE A 123 -15.27 22.99 11.82
N ALA A 124 -15.11 22.32 10.68
CA ALA A 124 -16.15 22.23 9.66
C ALA A 124 -17.39 21.43 10.12
N THR A 125 -17.17 20.41 10.97
CA THR A 125 -18.23 19.50 11.44
C THR A 125 -18.81 19.93 12.78
N ALA A 126 -18.09 19.72 13.88
CA ALA A 126 -18.58 19.90 15.24
C ALA A 126 -18.70 21.37 15.69
N LYS A 127 -17.80 22.26 15.24
CA LYS A 127 -17.80 23.67 15.72
C LYS A 127 -18.71 24.57 14.91
N LEU A 128 -18.58 24.58 13.58
CA LEU A 128 -19.36 25.48 12.73
C LEU A 128 -20.66 24.86 12.21
N ALA A 129 -20.79 23.53 12.24
CA ALA A 129 -21.90 22.80 11.62
C ALA A 129 -22.12 23.20 10.15
N LEU A 130 -21.03 23.40 9.41
CA LEU A 130 -21.09 23.71 7.97
C LEU A 130 -21.56 22.48 7.18
N LEU A 131 -21.24 21.29 7.68
CA LEU A 131 -21.54 20.02 7.04
C LEU A 131 -22.73 19.33 7.71
N PRO A 132 -23.67 18.75 6.94
CA PRO A 132 -24.87 18.14 7.50
C PRO A 132 -24.57 16.81 8.20
N THR A 133 -25.03 16.69 9.43
CA THR A 133 -25.17 15.41 10.14
C THR A 133 -26.34 14.61 9.53
N PRO A 134 -26.26 13.28 9.38
CA PRO A 134 -25.25 12.39 9.94
C PRO A 134 -24.07 12.08 9.00
N PHE A 135 -24.09 12.53 7.75
CA PHE A 135 -23.11 12.15 6.71
C PHE A 135 -21.65 12.47 7.07
N PHE A 136 -21.42 13.61 7.73
CA PHE A 136 -20.09 14.08 8.11
C PHE A 136 -19.91 13.96 9.63
N ALA A 137 -19.48 12.78 10.06
CA ALA A 137 -19.15 12.52 11.46
C ALA A 137 -17.87 13.28 11.87
N PRO A 138 -17.85 13.94 13.05
CA PRO A 138 -16.66 14.61 13.55
C PRO A 138 -15.62 13.59 14.05
N PRO A 139 -14.32 13.95 14.08
CA PRO A 139 -13.26 13.03 14.49
C PRO A 139 -13.43 12.50 15.93
N GLN A 140 -14.00 13.28 16.86
CA GLN A 140 -14.24 12.80 18.22
C GLN A 140 -15.25 11.64 18.30
N SER A 141 -16.22 11.57 17.38
CA SER A 141 -17.22 10.48 17.35
C SER A 141 -16.62 9.13 16.96
N LEU A 142 -15.43 9.12 16.35
CA LEU A 142 -14.74 7.88 16.02
C LEU A 142 -14.25 7.15 17.27
N ILE A 143 -13.91 7.90 18.32
CA ILE A 143 -13.42 7.33 19.59
C ILE A 143 -14.50 6.47 20.23
N GLU A 144 -15.74 6.97 20.24
CA GLU A 144 -16.93 6.24 20.71
C GLU A 144 -17.06 4.91 19.98
N THR A 145 -17.05 4.93 18.65
CA THR A 145 -17.10 3.70 17.85
C THR A 145 -15.95 2.74 18.18
N TYR A 146 -14.73 3.23 18.34
CA TYR A 146 -13.59 2.37 18.66
C TYR A 146 -13.60 1.83 20.09
N ILE A 147 -14.37 2.42 21.01
CA ILE A 147 -14.52 1.93 22.38
C ILE A 147 -15.69 0.96 22.47
N ASP A 148 -16.82 1.29 21.83
CA ASP A 148 -18.05 0.53 21.97
C ASP A 148 -18.10 -0.67 21.00
N ASP A 149 -17.66 -0.49 19.76
CA ASP A 149 -17.73 -1.50 18.70
C ASP A 149 -16.40 -2.25 18.45
N TRP A 150 -15.39 -2.09 19.33
CA TRP A 150 -14.05 -2.65 19.11
C TRP A 150 -14.03 -4.17 18.87
N ARG A 151 -14.88 -4.92 19.59
CA ARG A 151 -14.99 -6.38 19.44
C ARG A 151 -15.48 -6.75 18.06
N ARG A 152 -16.54 -6.08 17.61
CA ARG A 152 -17.16 -6.31 16.31
C ARG A 152 -16.24 -5.90 15.16
N LEU A 153 -15.58 -4.74 15.29
CA LEU A 153 -14.54 -4.30 14.35
C LEU A 153 -13.37 -5.29 14.29
N GLY A 154 -12.92 -5.82 15.44
CA GLY A 154 -11.85 -6.81 15.54
C GLY A 154 -12.23 -8.15 14.88
N GLU A 155 -13.45 -8.65 15.11
CA GLU A 155 -13.97 -9.85 14.46
C GLU A 155 -14.09 -9.65 12.95
N SER A 156 -14.68 -8.54 12.50
CA SER A 156 -14.76 -8.16 11.08
C SER A 156 -13.38 -8.08 10.44
N LEU A 157 -12.39 -7.46 11.10
CA LEU A 157 -11.02 -7.41 10.64
C LEU A 157 -10.42 -8.80 10.47
N ALA A 158 -10.63 -9.71 11.43
CA ALA A 158 -10.15 -11.07 11.36
C ALA A 158 -10.79 -11.86 10.19
N HIS A 159 -12.09 -11.68 9.96
CA HIS A 159 -12.79 -12.30 8.83
C HIS A 159 -12.25 -11.81 7.49
N SER A 160 -12.07 -10.49 7.31
CA SER A 160 -11.50 -9.92 6.09
C SER A 160 -10.07 -10.35 5.87
N ALA A 161 -9.24 -10.37 6.92
CA ALA A 161 -7.85 -10.81 6.82
C ALA A 161 -7.76 -12.30 6.41
N ARG A 162 -8.62 -13.17 6.94
CA ARG A 162 -8.66 -14.60 6.56
C ARG A 162 -9.13 -14.79 5.12
N LEU A 163 -10.22 -14.11 4.73
CA LEU A 163 -10.76 -14.20 3.38
C LEU A 163 -9.73 -13.72 2.34
N LEU A 164 -9.13 -12.56 2.57
CA LEU A 164 -8.05 -12.04 1.73
C LEU A 164 -6.84 -12.98 1.71
N GLY A 165 -6.41 -13.48 2.86
CA GLY A 165 -5.27 -14.38 2.98
C GLY A 165 -5.43 -15.65 2.15
N HIS A 166 -6.58 -16.31 2.22
CA HIS A 166 -6.85 -17.51 1.42
C HIS A 166 -6.86 -17.21 -0.08
N GLY A 167 -7.59 -16.17 -0.52
CA GLY A 167 -7.65 -15.80 -1.93
C GLY A 167 -6.29 -15.37 -2.48
N PHE A 168 -5.58 -14.53 -1.74
CA PHE A 168 -4.27 -14.01 -2.14
C PHE A 168 -3.22 -15.13 -2.25
N VAL A 169 -3.13 -16.04 -1.26
CA VAL A 169 -2.17 -17.15 -1.30
C VAL A 169 -2.47 -18.10 -2.45
N LEU A 170 -3.73 -18.51 -2.63
CA LEU A 170 -4.13 -19.39 -3.73
C LEU A 170 -3.86 -18.74 -5.09
N GLY A 171 -4.23 -17.46 -5.25
CA GLY A 171 -4.00 -16.69 -6.46
C GLY A 171 -2.52 -16.47 -6.76
N ALA A 172 -1.72 -16.12 -5.75
CA ALA A 172 -0.28 -15.94 -5.88
C ALA A 172 0.40 -17.25 -6.29
N LEU A 173 0.05 -18.38 -5.67
CA LEU A 173 0.60 -19.69 -6.03
C LEU A 173 0.20 -20.09 -7.46
N ALA A 174 -1.08 -20.02 -7.79
CA ALA A 174 -1.57 -20.37 -9.13
C ALA A 174 -0.98 -19.46 -10.20
N GLY A 175 -0.94 -18.15 -9.95
CA GLY A 175 -0.35 -17.16 -10.84
C GLY A 175 1.14 -17.37 -11.03
N PHE A 176 1.89 -17.61 -9.94
CA PHE A 176 3.33 -17.86 -10.01
C PHE A 176 3.64 -19.13 -10.81
N LEU A 177 2.95 -20.25 -10.52
CA LEU A 177 3.13 -21.50 -11.26
C LEU A 177 2.78 -21.32 -12.74
N THR A 178 1.65 -20.68 -13.04
CA THR A 178 1.24 -20.38 -14.41
C THR A 178 2.31 -19.54 -15.12
N GLY A 179 2.74 -18.44 -14.51
CA GLY A 179 3.76 -17.55 -15.07
C GLY A 179 5.10 -18.23 -15.35
N VAL A 180 5.58 -19.07 -14.44
CA VAL A 180 6.81 -19.87 -14.65
C VAL A 180 6.63 -20.86 -15.80
N THR A 181 5.51 -21.58 -15.86
CA THR A 181 5.27 -22.57 -16.92
C THR A 181 5.20 -21.94 -18.31
N ILE A 182 4.49 -20.82 -18.47
CA ILE A 182 4.41 -20.12 -19.77
C ILE A 182 5.70 -19.38 -20.13
N GLY A 183 6.51 -18.99 -19.13
CA GLY A 183 7.83 -18.40 -19.36
C GLY A 183 8.86 -19.40 -19.83
N TRP A 184 8.76 -20.65 -19.37
CA TRP A 184 9.68 -21.71 -19.73
C TRP A 184 9.28 -22.44 -21.03
N SER A 185 7.98 -22.72 -21.21
CA SER A 185 7.48 -23.55 -22.30
C SER A 185 6.73 -22.75 -23.36
N ARG A 186 7.22 -22.80 -24.61
CA ARG A 186 6.53 -22.21 -25.78
C ARG A 186 5.16 -22.84 -26.03
N ILE A 187 5.02 -24.15 -25.78
CA ILE A 187 3.76 -24.87 -25.94
C ILE A 187 2.74 -24.40 -24.90
N ALA A 188 3.16 -24.26 -23.64
CA ALA A 188 2.29 -23.72 -22.60
C ALA A 188 1.87 -22.28 -22.93
N GLY A 189 2.80 -21.45 -23.39
CA GLY A 189 2.50 -20.08 -23.86
C GLY A 189 1.44 -20.05 -24.96
N TYR A 190 1.53 -20.92 -25.98
CA TYR A 190 0.57 -20.98 -27.07
C TYR A 190 -0.89 -21.15 -26.60
N TRP A 191 -1.12 -22.04 -25.63
CA TRP A 191 -2.46 -22.34 -25.11
C TRP A 191 -2.94 -21.36 -24.03
N VAL A 192 -2.03 -20.85 -23.20
CA VAL A 192 -2.40 -20.02 -22.04
C VAL A 192 -2.50 -18.53 -22.39
N HIS A 193 -1.70 -18.03 -23.36
CA HIS A 193 -1.76 -16.61 -23.74
C HIS A 193 -3.15 -16.13 -24.20
N PRO A 194 -3.90 -16.88 -25.03
CA PRO A 194 -5.26 -16.50 -25.40
C PRO A 194 -6.19 -16.37 -24.19
N VAL A 195 -6.11 -17.30 -23.24
CA VAL A 195 -6.90 -17.28 -22.01
C VAL A 195 -6.55 -16.06 -21.17
N LEU A 196 -5.26 -15.77 -20.97
CA LEU A 196 -4.81 -14.58 -20.23
C LEU A 196 -5.24 -13.28 -20.92
N ARG A 197 -5.21 -13.22 -22.25
CA ARG A 197 -5.67 -12.05 -23.01
C ARG A 197 -7.17 -11.81 -22.92
N PHE A 198 -7.96 -12.87 -22.79
CA PHE A 198 -9.41 -12.77 -22.68
C PHE A 198 -9.88 -12.51 -21.25
N VAL A 199 -9.33 -13.24 -20.28
CA VAL A 199 -9.69 -13.12 -18.86
C VAL A 199 -9.08 -11.87 -18.22
N GLY A 200 -7.87 -11.49 -18.64
CA GLY A 200 -7.09 -10.41 -18.03
C GLY A 200 -7.76 -9.03 -17.99
N PRO A 201 -8.38 -8.56 -19.08
CA PRO A 201 -9.07 -7.26 -19.09
C PRO A 201 -10.36 -7.23 -18.28
N VAL A 202 -10.94 -8.40 -17.93
CA VAL A 202 -12.23 -8.45 -17.24
C VAL A 202 -12.00 -8.21 -15.75
N PRO A 203 -12.60 -7.16 -15.15
CA PRO A 203 -12.46 -6.93 -13.72
C PRO A 203 -13.10 -8.08 -12.96
N ALA A 204 -12.34 -8.70 -12.05
CA ALA A 204 -12.84 -9.85 -11.27
C ALA A 204 -14.10 -9.50 -10.44
N SER A 205 -14.28 -8.23 -10.05
CA SER A 205 -15.52 -7.77 -9.40
C SER A 205 -16.76 -7.88 -10.29
N ALA A 206 -16.64 -7.78 -11.62
CA ALA A 206 -17.78 -7.96 -12.52
C ALA A 206 -18.25 -9.43 -12.60
N LEU A 207 -17.40 -10.37 -12.21
CA LEU A 207 -17.72 -11.79 -12.15
C LEU A 207 -18.42 -12.19 -10.84
N LEU A 208 -18.65 -11.25 -9.91
CA LEU A 208 -19.27 -11.52 -8.60
C LEU A 208 -20.61 -12.27 -8.69
N PRO A 209 -21.62 -11.77 -9.44
CA PRO A 209 -22.91 -12.46 -9.52
C PRO A 209 -22.78 -13.88 -10.05
N LEU A 210 -21.93 -14.07 -11.06
CA LEU A 210 -21.68 -15.36 -11.69
C LEU A 210 -21.00 -16.32 -10.72
N ALA A 211 -19.98 -15.85 -9.99
CA ALA A 211 -19.28 -16.64 -9.00
C ALA A 211 -20.20 -17.06 -7.84
N PHE A 212 -21.07 -16.16 -7.37
CA PHE A 212 -22.05 -16.51 -6.33
C PHE A 212 -23.08 -17.54 -6.79
N PHE A 213 -23.36 -17.62 -8.09
CA PHE A 213 -24.22 -18.65 -8.65
C PHE A 213 -23.53 -20.02 -8.76
N PHE A 214 -22.27 -20.07 -9.22
CA PHE A 214 -21.57 -21.33 -9.45
C PHE A 214 -20.97 -21.98 -8.20
N PHE A 215 -20.55 -21.17 -7.23
CA PHE A 215 -19.90 -21.69 -6.03
C PHE A 215 -20.93 -22.03 -4.94
N PRO A 216 -20.67 -23.06 -4.12
CA PRO A 216 -21.61 -23.50 -3.08
C PRO A 216 -21.76 -22.51 -1.92
N SER A 217 -20.82 -21.58 -1.76
CA SER A 217 -20.88 -20.55 -0.73
C SER A 217 -20.31 -19.22 -1.22
N SER A 218 -20.84 -18.11 -0.69
CA SER A 218 -20.31 -16.77 -0.98
C SER A 218 -18.86 -16.60 -0.53
N TYR A 219 -18.45 -17.33 0.53
CA TYR A 219 -17.06 -17.38 0.96
C TYR A 219 -16.15 -18.01 -0.10
N ALA A 220 -16.49 -19.19 -0.62
CA ALA A 220 -15.69 -19.86 -1.64
C ALA A 220 -15.63 -19.05 -2.95
N ALA A 221 -16.75 -18.44 -3.34
CA ALA A 221 -16.80 -17.54 -4.49
C ALA A 221 -15.88 -16.33 -4.33
N ALA A 222 -15.93 -15.67 -3.17
CA ALA A 222 -15.08 -14.51 -2.88
C ALA A 222 -13.59 -14.90 -2.88
N VAL A 223 -13.23 -16.05 -2.28
CA VAL A 223 -11.86 -16.59 -2.32
C VAL A 223 -11.40 -16.79 -3.78
N PHE A 224 -12.24 -17.38 -4.63
CA PHE A 224 -11.92 -17.58 -6.04
C PHE A 224 -11.69 -16.26 -6.79
N LEU A 225 -12.54 -15.26 -6.59
CA LEU A 225 -12.41 -13.97 -7.26
C LEU A 225 -11.18 -13.19 -6.80
N ILE A 226 -10.87 -13.22 -5.50
CA ILE A 226 -9.64 -12.65 -4.95
C ILE A 226 -8.42 -13.37 -5.53
N ALA A 227 -8.48 -14.70 -5.65
CA ALA A 227 -7.43 -15.50 -6.27
C ALA A 227 -7.24 -15.17 -7.75
N LEU A 228 -8.33 -14.96 -8.49
CA LEU A 228 -8.29 -14.55 -9.90
C LEU A 228 -7.67 -13.16 -10.06
N ALA A 229 -8.10 -12.20 -9.23
CA ALA A 229 -7.59 -10.83 -9.23
C ALA A 229 -6.09 -10.76 -8.90
N THR A 230 -5.63 -11.61 -7.98
CA THR A 230 -4.20 -11.72 -7.61
C THR A 230 -3.40 -12.48 -8.67
N GLY A 231 -3.94 -13.60 -9.15
CA GLY A 231 -3.24 -14.54 -10.00
C GLY A 231 -2.89 -13.96 -11.37
N PHE A 232 -3.72 -13.09 -11.93
CA PHE A 232 -3.48 -12.48 -13.23
C PHE A 232 -2.19 -11.63 -13.29
N PRO A 233 -2.03 -10.54 -12.50
CA PRO A 233 -0.80 -9.76 -12.52
C PRO A 233 0.43 -10.57 -12.10
N VAL A 234 0.28 -11.51 -11.15
CA VAL A 234 1.37 -12.41 -10.74
C VAL A 234 1.80 -13.29 -11.92
N ALA A 235 0.87 -13.90 -12.66
CA ALA A 235 1.20 -14.74 -13.81
C ALA A 235 1.91 -13.97 -14.92
N VAL A 236 1.38 -12.80 -15.28
CA VAL A 236 1.92 -11.98 -16.38
C VAL A 236 3.32 -11.45 -16.04
N LEU A 237 3.53 -10.94 -14.82
CA LEU A 237 4.83 -10.39 -14.43
C LEU A 237 5.85 -11.49 -14.12
N THR A 238 5.43 -12.65 -13.62
CA THR A 238 6.31 -13.81 -13.49
C THR A 238 6.76 -14.31 -14.87
N TRP A 239 5.83 -14.39 -15.83
CA TRP A 239 6.14 -14.75 -17.22
C TRP A 239 7.15 -13.79 -17.84
N SER A 240 6.89 -12.48 -17.75
CA SER A 240 7.80 -11.45 -18.25
C SER A 240 9.19 -11.56 -17.59
N GLY A 241 9.24 -11.86 -16.30
CA GLY A 241 10.49 -12.02 -15.57
C GLY A 241 11.31 -13.23 -16.02
N VAL A 242 10.65 -14.36 -16.28
CA VAL A 242 11.29 -15.59 -16.76
C VAL A 242 11.74 -15.45 -18.21
N ALA A 243 10.90 -14.86 -19.08
CA ALA A 243 11.20 -14.66 -20.48
C ALA A 243 12.27 -13.58 -20.73
N GLY A 244 12.40 -12.61 -19.82
CA GLY A 244 13.37 -11.51 -19.88
C GLY A 244 14.79 -11.85 -19.41
N VAL A 245 15.04 -13.09 -18.96
CA VAL A 245 16.38 -13.51 -18.51
C VAL A 245 17.34 -13.56 -19.70
N ASN A 246 18.52 -12.95 -19.55
CA ASN A 246 19.55 -12.96 -20.60
C ASN A 246 19.96 -14.40 -20.93
N ARG A 247 19.89 -14.74 -22.23
CA ARG A 247 20.23 -16.06 -22.75
C ARG A 247 21.64 -16.54 -22.36
N ASN A 248 22.58 -15.62 -22.19
CA ASN A 248 23.94 -15.93 -21.75
C ASN A 248 23.98 -16.68 -20.41
N TYR A 249 23.06 -16.39 -19.48
CA TYR A 249 23.01 -17.12 -18.20
C TYR A 249 22.62 -18.59 -18.39
N TYR A 250 21.73 -18.88 -19.35
CA TYR A 250 21.34 -20.24 -19.67
C TYR A 250 22.46 -20.99 -20.40
N ASP A 251 23.14 -20.33 -21.34
CA ASP A 251 24.22 -20.95 -22.12
C ASP A 251 25.42 -21.29 -21.22
N VAL A 252 25.81 -20.39 -20.30
CA VAL A 252 26.88 -20.64 -19.30
C VAL A 252 26.50 -21.76 -18.33
N ALA A 253 25.24 -21.82 -17.88
CA ALA A 253 24.82 -22.91 -16.99
C ALA A 253 24.84 -24.27 -17.72
N ARG A 254 24.44 -24.30 -19.00
CA ARG A 254 24.47 -25.52 -19.82
C ARG A 254 25.89 -26.01 -20.09
N THR A 255 26.86 -25.13 -20.32
CA THR A 255 28.27 -25.53 -20.51
C THR A 255 28.87 -26.14 -19.24
N MET A 256 28.34 -25.79 -18.06
CA MET A 256 28.68 -26.43 -16.77
C MET A 256 27.89 -27.71 -16.48
N GLY A 257 27.12 -28.24 -17.45
CA GLY A 257 26.36 -29.49 -17.30
C GLY A 257 25.05 -29.35 -16.53
N ALA A 258 24.47 -28.15 -16.42
CA ALA A 258 23.21 -27.96 -15.72
C ALA A 258 22.02 -28.62 -16.43
N SER A 259 21.24 -29.41 -15.66
CA SER A 259 19.94 -29.94 -16.11
C SER A 259 18.88 -28.84 -16.33
N GLU A 260 17.86 -29.11 -17.14
CA GLU A 260 16.73 -28.19 -17.37
C GLU A 260 16.03 -27.76 -16.07
N ARG A 261 15.86 -28.69 -15.11
CA ARG A 261 15.29 -28.37 -13.79
C ARG A 261 16.17 -27.40 -13.00
N PHE A 262 17.50 -27.51 -13.13
CA PHE A 262 18.44 -26.58 -12.52
C PHE A 262 18.31 -25.18 -13.15
N LEU A 263 18.18 -25.11 -14.47
CA LEU A 263 18.00 -23.83 -15.16
C LEU A 263 16.73 -23.10 -14.69
N VAL A 264 15.60 -23.82 -14.54
CA VAL A 264 14.37 -23.21 -14.01
C VAL A 264 14.54 -22.75 -12.57
N LEU A 265 14.92 -23.65 -11.66
CA LEU A 265 14.89 -23.39 -10.23
C LEU A 265 16.01 -22.46 -9.75
N ARG A 266 17.18 -22.49 -10.40
CA ARG A 266 18.37 -21.77 -9.95
C ARG A 266 18.80 -20.60 -10.85
N VAL A 267 18.26 -20.49 -12.07
CA VAL A 267 18.57 -19.38 -12.97
C VAL A 267 17.32 -18.55 -13.23
N ALA A 268 16.27 -19.16 -13.80
CA ALA A 268 15.07 -18.45 -14.24
C ALA A 268 14.26 -17.84 -13.08
N ILE A 269 13.89 -18.65 -12.08
CA ILE A 269 13.07 -18.20 -10.95
C ILE A 269 13.79 -17.10 -10.15
N PRO A 270 15.06 -17.27 -9.72
CA PRO A 270 15.74 -16.23 -8.95
C PRO A 270 15.89 -14.90 -9.71
N ALA A 271 16.10 -14.96 -11.03
CA ALA A 271 16.19 -13.77 -11.88
C ALA A 271 14.82 -13.09 -12.06
N ALA A 272 13.72 -13.85 -12.08
CA ALA A 272 12.36 -13.35 -12.23
C ALA A 272 11.73 -12.80 -10.94
N LEU A 273 12.24 -13.19 -9.76
CA LEU A 273 11.67 -12.81 -8.46
C LEU A 273 11.35 -11.32 -8.28
N PRO A 274 12.16 -10.35 -8.76
CA PRO A 274 11.81 -8.92 -8.66
C PRO A 274 10.49 -8.60 -9.35
N GLN A 275 10.27 -9.16 -10.55
CA GLN A 275 9.01 -8.97 -11.28
C GLN A 275 7.86 -9.73 -10.61
N VAL A 276 8.12 -10.91 -10.03
CA VAL A 276 7.12 -11.63 -9.23
C VAL A 276 6.61 -10.74 -8.09
N PHE A 277 7.49 -10.04 -7.37
CA PHE A 277 7.09 -9.12 -6.29
C PHE A 277 6.31 -7.90 -6.78
N VAL A 278 6.60 -7.38 -7.97
CA VAL A 278 5.76 -6.35 -8.61
C VAL A 278 4.36 -6.92 -8.86
N GLY A 279 4.27 -8.17 -9.36
CA GLY A 279 3.00 -8.85 -9.59
C GLY A 279 2.22 -9.11 -8.30
N LEU A 280 2.89 -9.50 -7.23
CA LEU A 280 2.28 -9.65 -5.91
C LEU A 280 1.75 -8.32 -5.37
N PHE A 281 2.47 -7.21 -5.58
CA PHE A 281 2.02 -5.87 -5.15
C PHE A 281 0.78 -5.42 -5.93
N MET A 282 0.80 -5.53 -7.25
CA MET A 282 -0.36 -5.20 -8.09
C MET A 282 -1.56 -6.12 -7.79
N GLY A 283 -1.29 -7.42 -7.61
CA GLY A 283 -2.29 -8.42 -7.24
C GLY A 283 -2.91 -8.16 -5.87
N LEU A 284 -2.12 -7.73 -4.89
CA LEU A 284 -2.62 -7.37 -3.55
C LEU A 284 -3.58 -6.18 -3.63
N GLY A 285 -3.24 -5.14 -4.40
CA GLY A 285 -4.13 -4.00 -4.62
C GLY A 285 -5.45 -4.39 -5.28
N ALA A 286 -5.40 -5.21 -6.34
CA ALA A 286 -6.60 -5.71 -7.01
C ALA A 286 -7.45 -6.62 -6.10
N ALA A 287 -6.80 -7.47 -5.30
CA ALA A 287 -7.43 -8.35 -4.32
C ALA A 287 -8.22 -7.57 -3.25
N PHE A 288 -7.67 -6.45 -2.77
CA PHE A 288 -8.38 -5.58 -1.83
C PHE A 288 -9.67 -5.00 -2.40
N SER A 289 -9.63 -4.51 -3.63
CA SER A 289 -10.82 -3.97 -4.29
C SER A 289 -11.92 -5.04 -4.41
N VAL A 290 -11.54 -6.26 -4.82
CA VAL A 290 -12.49 -7.38 -4.95
C VAL A 290 -12.99 -7.86 -3.58
N LEU A 291 -12.12 -7.92 -2.57
CA LEU A 291 -12.50 -8.27 -1.20
C LEU A 291 -13.62 -7.37 -0.69
N VAL A 292 -13.43 -6.04 -0.79
CA VAL A 292 -14.42 -5.07 -0.31
C VAL A 292 -15.74 -5.22 -1.07
N THR A 293 -15.69 -5.34 -2.40
CA THR A 293 -16.92 -5.53 -3.19
C THR A 293 -17.63 -6.84 -2.84
N ALA A 294 -16.89 -7.94 -2.66
CA ALA A 294 -17.46 -9.24 -2.30
C ALA A 294 -18.12 -9.22 -0.91
N GLU A 295 -17.47 -8.59 0.06
CA GLU A 295 -18.00 -8.43 1.42
C GLU A 295 -19.23 -7.53 1.49
N MET A 296 -19.30 -6.49 0.64
CA MET A 296 -20.48 -5.64 0.56
C MET A 296 -21.66 -6.34 -0.11
N MET A 297 -21.43 -7.24 -1.07
CA MET A 297 -22.49 -7.84 -1.89
C MET A 297 -23.02 -9.19 -1.38
N GLY A 298 -22.23 -10.01 -0.68
CA GLY A 298 -22.75 -11.34 -0.29
C GLY A 298 -21.97 -12.13 0.75
N VAL A 299 -20.77 -11.72 1.16
CA VAL A 299 -20.14 -12.35 2.34
C VAL A 299 -20.76 -11.79 3.61
N LYS A 300 -21.21 -12.66 4.51
CA LYS A 300 -21.95 -12.28 5.73
C LYS A 300 -21.07 -11.82 6.90
N ALA A 301 -19.78 -11.60 6.66
CA ALA A 301 -18.79 -11.21 7.66
C ALA A 301 -17.63 -10.48 7.00
N GLY A 302 -16.98 -9.57 7.73
CA GLY A 302 -15.89 -8.75 7.22
C GLY A 302 -16.08 -7.25 7.47
N LEU A 303 -15.07 -6.46 7.12
CA LEU A 303 -15.08 -5.01 7.20
C LEU A 303 -16.00 -4.39 6.14
N GLY A 304 -16.07 -4.97 4.93
CA GLY A 304 -17.02 -4.54 3.90
C GLY A 304 -18.48 -4.84 4.26
N PHE A 305 -18.73 -5.96 4.94
CA PHE A 305 -20.05 -6.26 5.53
C PHE A 305 -20.40 -5.30 6.67
N TYR A 306 -19.43 -4.99 7.53
CA TYR A 306 -19.62 -4.01 8.60
C TYR A 306 -19.93 -2.61 8.03
N LEU A 307 -19.26 -2.23 6.94
CA LEU A 307 -19.49 -0.98 6.24
C LEU A 307 -20.92 -0.90 5.67
N SER A 308 -21.40 -1.96 5.00
CA SER A 308 -22.77 -1.98 4.46
C SER A 308 -23.83 -2.01 5.56
N TRP A 309 -23.56 -2.70 6.66
CA TRP A 309 -24.41 -2.68 7.85
C TRP A 309 -24.49 -1.27 8.46
N ALA A 310 -23.35 -0.62 8.70
CA ALA A 310 -23.29 0.73 9.25
C ALA A 310 -23.98 1.76 8.34
N GLN A 311 -23.83 1.61 7.02
CA GLN A 311 -24.53 2.41 6.02
C GLN A 311 -26.05 2.22 6.11
N GLY A 312 -26.53 0.99 6.31
CA GLY A 312 -27.96 0.69 6.48
C GLY A 312 -28.59 1.37 7.70
N TRP A 313 -27.81 1.58 8.76
CA TRP A 313 -28.22 2.30 9.97
C TRP A 313 -27.92 3.80 9.93
N ALA A 314 -27.41 4.32 8.80
CA ALA A 314 -26.92 5.70 8.68
C ALA A 314 -25.91 6.09 9.77
N SER A 315 -25.15 5.12 10.30
CA SER A 315 -24.10 5.36 11.28
C SER A 315 -22.77 5.64 10.57
N TYR A 316 -22.58 6.90 10.18
CA TYR A 316 -21.39 7.31 9.43
C TYR A 316 -20.11 7.27 10.27
N SER A 317 -20.19 7.50 11.59
CA SER A 317 -19.03 7.31 12.50
C SER A 317 -18.48 5.89 12.38
N ASN A 318 -19.36 4.89 12.37
CA ASN A 318 -19.00 3.49 12.18
C ASN A 318 -18.41 3.23 10.78
N MET A 319 -18.94 3.88 9.74
CA MET A 319 -18.39 3.76 8.39
C MET A 319 -16.96 4.30 8.30
N TYR A 320 -16.71 5.50 8.83
CA TYR A 320 -15.37 6.10 8.86
C TYR A 320 -14.39 5.25 9.68
N ALA A 321 -14.80 4.75 10.83
CA ALA A 321 -13.97 3.85 11.64
C ALA A 321 -13.58 2.58 10.88
N ALA A 322 -14.53 1.94 10.21
CA ALA A 322 -14.26 0.76 9.40
C ALA A 322 -13.32 1.05 8.22
N LEU A 323 -13.49 2.20 7.54
CA LEU A 323 -12.61 2.64 6.46
C LEU A 323 -11.16 2.85 6.93
N ILE A 324 -10.97 3.47 8.10
CA ILE A 324 -9.64 3.64 8.70
C ILE A 324 -9.01 2.29 9.02
N VAL A 325 -9.77 1.36 9.64
CA VAL A 325 -9.28 0.00 9.93
C VAL A 325 -8.91 -0.75 8.65
N MET A 326 -9.69 -0.63 7.58
CA MET A 326 -9.36 -1.18 6.27
C MET A 326 -8.09 -0.57 5.67
N ALA A 327 -7.92 0.76 5.77
CA ALA A 327 -6.73 1.44 5.29
C ALA A 327 -5.47 0.97 6.05
N LEU A 328 -5.58 0.79 7.37
CA LEU A 328 -4.50 0.25 8.20
C LEU A 328 -4.18 -1.20 7.86
N LEU A 329 -5.19 -2.04 7.63
CA LEU A 329 -5.00 -3.42 7.16
C LEU A 329 -4.26 -3.45 5.82
N CYS A 330 -4.69 -2.64 4.86
CA CYS A 330 -4.08 -2.55 3.52
C CYS A 330 -2.64 -2.05 3.58
N SER A 331 -2.41 -0.94 4.28
CA SER A 331 -1.06 -0.40 4.51
C SER A 331 -0.15 -1.41 5.22
N GLY A 332 -0.68 -2.11 6.23
CA GLY A 332 0.02 -3.15 6.97
C GLY A 332 0.44 -4.33 6.09
N LEU A 333 -0.45 -4.83 5.23
CA LEU A 333 -0.14 -5.91 4.30
C LEU A 333 0.84 -5.50 3.20
N ILE A 334 0.73 -4.29 2.65
CA ILE A 334 1.71 -3.76 1.68
C ILE A 334 3.09 -3.64 2.34
N THR A 335 3.15 -3.09 3.55
CA THR A 335 4.39 -2.98 4.32
C THR A 335 5.00 -4.35 4.60
N LEU A 336 4.16 -5.33 4.97
CA LEU A 336 4.59 -6.71 5.16
C LEU A 336 5.16 -7.31 3.87
N LEU A 337 4.48 -7.12 2.73
CA LEU A 337 4.94 -7.61 1.42
C LEU A 337 6.31 -7.02 1.05
N PHE A 338 6.51 -5.72 1.21
CA PHE A 338 7.81 -5.10 0.93
C PHE A 338 8.89 -5.53 1.91
N LYS A 339 8.57 -5.73 3.19
CA LYS A 339 9.52 -6.26 4.17
C LYS A 339 9.95 -7.69 3.81
N VAL A 340 9.02 -8.53 3.35
CA VAL A 340 9.33 -9.88 2.85
C VAL A 340 10.19 -9.80 1.60
N ARG A 341 9.83 -8.95 0.64
CA ARG A 341 10.62 -8.70 -0.58
C ARG A 341 12.06 -8.31 -0.24
N ASP A 342 12.26 -7.33 0.63
CA ASP A 342 13.60 -6.80 0.95
C ASP A 342 14.48 -7.81 1.70
N ARG A 343 13.85 -8.77 2.39
CA ARG A 343 14.53 -9.90 3.03
C ARG A 343 14.86 -11.00 2.04
N VAL A 344 13.94 -11.32 1.12
CA VAL A 344 14.17 -12.31 0.06
C VAL A 344 15.23 -11.78 -0.90
N LEU A 345 15.02 -10.61 -1.53
CA LEU A 345 15.91 -10.00 -2.52
C LEU A 345 17.15 -9.31 -1.91
N SER A 346 17.66 -9.79 -0.78
CA SER A 346 18.81 -9.17 -0.12
C SER A 346 20.07 -9.13 -0.98
N TRP A 347 20.21 -10.08 -1.92
CA TRP A 347 21.33 -10.18 -2.86
C TRP A 347 21.30 -9.11 -3.97
N GLN A 348 20.16 -8.45 -4.18
CA GLN A 348 19.98 -7.42 -5.21
C GLN A 348 19.96 -5.99 -4.66
N LYS A 349 20.28 -5.80 -3.37
CA LYS A 349 20.35 -4.47 -2.74
C LYS A 349 21.42 -3.61 -3.43
N GLY A 350 20.99 -2.77 -4.37
CA GLY A 350 21.85 -1.85 -5.11
C GLY A 350 21.43 -1.58 -6.56
N THR A 351 20.63 -2.46 -7.20
CA THR A 351 20.30 -2.35 -8.63
C THR A 351 18.92 -1.76 -8.94
N VAL A 352 17.97 -1.77 -7.98
CA VAL A 352 16.64 -1.15 -8.16
C VAL A 352 16.24 -0.43 -6.87
N LYS A 353 16.16 0.89 -6.93
CA LYS A 353 15.51 1.73 -5.91
C LYS A 353 14.14 2.11 -6.45
N TRP A 354 13.08 1.80 -5.70
CA TRP A 354 11.72 2.28 -5.93
C TRP A 354 11.42 3.40 -4.94
#